data_AF-A0AAU7X3B8-F1
#
_entry.id   AF-A0AAU7X3B8-F1
#
_cell.length_a   1.000
_cell.length_b   1.000
_cell.length_c   1.000
_cell.angle_alpha   90.00
_cell.angle_beta   90.00
_cell.angle_gamma   90.00
#
_symmetry.space_group_name_H-M   'P 1'
#
loop_
_entity.id
_entity.type
_entity.pdbx_description
1 polymer ?
#
loop_
_entity_poly.entity_id
_entity_poly.type
_entity_poly.pdbx_seq_one_letter_code
_entity_poly.pdbx_strand_id
1 'polypeptide(L)' 'MTESFSETQASVLIGTAEQMIDVWNRLSEEKQAALLARFGTQENALAAMVTTRLLGNNDA' A
#
# COMPACT_ATOMS: atom_id res chain seq x y z
N MET A 1 -26.44 -3.93 5.83
CA MET A 1 -25.36 -4.60 6.59
C MET A 1 -24.17 -3.68 6.54
N THR A 2 -23.90 -2.95 7.62
CA THR A 2 -22.63 -2.22 7.76
C THR A 2 -21.57 -3.29 7.95
N GLU A 3 -20.74 -3.53 6.96
CA GLU A 3 -19.53 -4.34 7.12
C GLU A 3 -18.69 -3.64 8.18
N SER A 4 -18.80 -4.11 9.43
CA SER A 4 -18.01 -3.58 10.53
C SER A 4 -16.56 -3.90 10.21
N PHE A 5 -15.84 -2.87 9.76
CA PHE A 5 -14.40 -2.90 9.58
C PHE A 5 -13.79 -3.30 10.93
N SER A 6 -13.41 -4.58 11.03
CA SER A 6 -12.91 -5.14 12.28
C SER A 6 -11.61 -4.43 12.65
N GLU A 7 -11.37 -4.19 13.95
CA GLU A 7 -10.07 -3.71 14.44
C GLU A 7 -8.90 -4.54 13.89
N THR A 8 -9.11 -5.84 13.65
CA THR A 8 -8.12 -6.71 13.01
C THR A 8 -7.82 -6.29 11.57
N GLN A 9 -8.84 -5.92 10.77
CA GLN A 9 -8.63 -5.37 9.43
C GLN A 9 -7.91 -4.02 9.49
N ALA A 10 -8.29 -3.14 10.43
CA ALA A 10 -7.60 -1.87 10.62
C ALA A 10 -6.12 -2.08 10.98
N SER A 11 -5.80 -3.00 11.88
CA SER A 11 -4.41 -3.34 12.23
C SER A 11 -3.63 -3.92 11.05
N VAL A 12 -4.24 -4.79 10.23
CA VAL A 12 -3.59 -5.32 9.02
C VAL A 12 -3.30 -4.22 8.01
N LEU A 13 -4.22 -3.28 7.83
CA LEU A 13 -4.03 -2.15 6.92
C LEU A 13 -2.95 -1.20 7.37
N ILE A 14 -2.94 -0.86 8.67
CA ILE A 14 -1.90 -0.02 9.26
C ILE A 14 -0.54 -0.70 9.10
N GLY A 15 -0.40 -1.97 9.48
CA GLY A 15 0.85 -2.71 9.33
C GLY A 15 1.28 -2.89 7.87
N THR A 16 0.33 -2.98 6.93
CA THR A 16 0.63 -3.02 5.49
C THR A 16 1.09 -1.65 4.99
N ALA A 17 0.47 -0.56 5.43
CA ALA A 17 0.88 0.80 5.09
C ALA A 17 2.29 1.10 5.61
N GLU A 18 2.60 0.72 6.85
CA GLU A 18 3.94 0.86 7.42
C GLU A 18 4.99 0.07 6.62
N GLN A 19 4.69 -1.19 6.26
CA GLN A 19 5.57 -1.96 5.38
C GLN A 19 5.74 -1.34 3.99
N MET A 20 4.69 -0.75 3.41
CA MET A 20 4.80 -0.11 2.10
C MET A 20 5.61 1.18 2.14
N ILE A 21 5.61 1.89 3.27
CA ILE A 21 6.52 3.02 3.49
C ILE A 21 7.96 2.52 3.58
N ASP A 22 8.24 1.40 4.26
CA ASP A 22 9.58 0.80 4.30
C ASP A 22 10.04 0.36 2.90
N VAL A 23 9.17 -0.34 2.15
CA VAL A 23 9.45 -0.72 0.75
C VAL A 23 9.71 0.51 -0.10
N TRP A 24 8.91 1.57 0.04
CA TRP A 24 9.11 2.82 -0.69
C TRP A 24 10.48 3.43 -0.40
N ASN A 25 10.87 3.50 0.88
CA ASN A 25 12.17 4.04 1.29
C ASN A 25 13.36 3.18 0.79
N ARG A 26 13.14 1.89 0.54
CA ARG A 26 14.15 0.98 -0.02
C ARG A 26 14.19 0.98 -1.55
N LEU A 27 13.19 1.55 -2.23
CA LEU A 27 13.20 1.70 -3.68
C LEU A 27 14.21 2.76 -4.11
N SER A 28 14.93 2.48 -5.19
CA SER A 28 15.77 3.47 -5.85
C SER A 28 14.93 4.60 -6.45
N GLU A 29 15.53 5.79 -6.57
CA GLU A 29 14.88 7.00 -7.08
C GLU A 29 14.20 6.80 -8.44
N GLU A 30 14.79 5.99 -9.32
CA GLU A 30 14.21 5.65 -10.63
C GLU A 30 12.86 4.91 -10.51
N LYS A 31 12.72 4.00 -9.53
CA LYS A 31 11.47 3.28 -9.29
C LYS A 31 10.43 4.17 -8.61
N GLN A 32 10.86 5.00 -7.66
CA GLN A 32 9.97 6.00 -7.06
C GLN A 32 9.46 6.98 -8.12
N ALA A 33 10.32 7.45 -9.01
CA ALA A 33 9.96 8.33 -10.12
C ALA A 33 8.99 7.64 -11.10
N ALA A 34 9.21 6.36 -11.44
CA ALA A 34 8.28 5.60 -12.27
C ALA A 34 6.89 5.44 -11.61
N LEU A 35 6.85 5.22 -10.30
CA LEU A 35 5.61 5.14 -9.52
C LEU A 35 4.92 6.51 -9.44
N LEU A 36 5.67 7.58 -9.18
CA LEU A 36 5.14 8.96 -9.18
C LEU A 36 4.62 9.37 -10.56
N ALA A 37 5.29 8.99 -11.64
CA ALA A 37 4.83 9.25 -13.01
C ALA A 37 3.52 8.52 -13.33
N ARG A 38 3.27 7.37 -12.68
CA ARG A 38 2.08 6.54 -12.91
C ARG A 38 0.89 6.91 -12.01
N PHE A 39 1.17 7.30 -10.78
CA PHE A 39 0.15 7.57 -9.75
C PHE A 39 -0.01 9.05 -9.40
N GLY A 40 0.88 9.91 -9.89
CA GLY A 40 0.86 11.37 -9.76
C GLY A 40 1.37 11.90 -8.42
N THR A 41 1.03 11.25 -7.31
CA THR A 41 1.47 11.63 -5.96
C THR A 41 2.05 10.43 -5.21
N GLN A 42 2.89 10.73 -4.21
CA GLN A 42 3.46 9.69 -3.34
C GLN A 42 2.37 8.94 -2.57
N GLU A 43 1.33 9.65 -2.10
CA GLU A 43 0.18 9.03 -1.43
C GLU A 43 -0.57 8.05 -2.34
N ASN A 44 -0.81 8.42 -3.60
CA ASN A 44 -1.47 7.51 -4.55
C ASN A 44 -0.58 6.31 -4.88
N ALA A 45 0.73 6.51 -5.00
CA ALA A 45 1.68 5.42 -5.23
C ALA A 45 1.72 4.45 -4.04
N LEU A 46 1.78 4.98 -2.81
CA LEU A 46 1.71 4.18 -1.58
C LEU A 46 0.37 3.45 -1.45
N ALA A 47 -0.75 4.13 -1.70
CA ALA A 47 -2.08 3.54 -1.67
C ALA A 47 -2.23 2.42 -2.71
N ALA A 48 -1.67 2.59 -3.91
CA ALA A 48 -1.66 1.56 -4.93
C ALA A 48 -0.81 0.36 -4.51
N MET A 49 0.36 0.57 -3.93
CA MET A 49 1.21 -0.53 -3.41
C MET A 49 0.52 -1.30 -2.27
N VAL A 50 -0.09 -0.59 -1.33
CA VAL A 50 -0.88 -1.18 -0.23
C VAL A 50 -2.02 -2.01 -0.82
N THR A 51 -2.79 -1.45 -1.76
CA THR A 51 -3.91 -2.14 -2.40
C THR A 51 -3.45 -3.37 -3.18
N THR A 52 -2.36 -3.28 -3.95
CA THR A 52 -1.77 -4.44 -4.64
C THR A 52 -1.36 -5.53 -3.66
N ARG A 53 -0.81 -5.17 -2.49
CA ARG A 53 -0.42 -6.16 -1.48
C ARG A 53 -1.62 -6.80 -0.80
N LEU A 54 -2.66 -6.02 -0.49
CA LEU A 54 -3.90 -6.51 0.11
C LEU A 54 -4.62 -7.47 -0.84
N LEU A 55 -4.73 -7.11 -2.12
CA LEU A 55 -5.31 -7.98 -3.14
C LEU A 55 -4.46 -9.24 -3.33
N GLY A 56 -3.14 -9.11 -3.48
CA GLY A 56 -2.24 -10.26 -3.68
C GLY A 56 -2.13 -11.20 -2.47
N ASN A 57 -2.48 -10.76 -1.27
CA ASN A 57 -2.57 -11.60 -0.06
C ASN A 57 -3.96 -12.26 0.12
N ASN A 58 -4.99 -11.84 -0.62
CA ASN A 58 -6.36 -12.37 -0.50
C ASN A 58 -6.67 -13.49 -1.51
N ASP A 59 -5.67 -13.88 -2.33
CA ASP A 59 -5.74 -14.94 -3.35
C ASP A 59 -4.94 -16.21 -2.94
N ALA A 60 -4.92 -16.59 -1.65
CA ALA A 60 -4.26 -17.81 -1.17
C ALA A 60 -5.17 -18.68 -0.27
#